data_AF-A0A7C5JF26-F1
#
_entry.id   AF-A0A7C5JF26-F1
#
_cell.length_a   1.000
_cell.length_b   1.000
_cell.length_c   1.000
_cell.angle_alpha   90.00
_cell.angle_beta   90.00
_cell.angle_gamma   90.00
#
_symmetry.space_group_name_H-M   'P 1'
#
loop_
_entity.id
_entity.type
_entity.pdbx_description
1 polymer ?
#
loop_
_entity_poly.entity_id
_entity_poly.type
_entity_poly.pdbx_seq_one_letter_code
_entity_poly.pdbx_strand_id
1 'polypeptide(L)'
;MMITNINQLDFSKKYTYADYMTWRFKERVELIKGRIFRMSPAPNLNHQRISGEIYLELGSFLRGKSCQVFHAPFDVRLPIPS
;
A
#
# COMPACT_ATOMS: atom_id res chain seq x y z
N MET A 1 -7.42 11.29 -18.31
CA MET A 1 -6.43 10.51 -19.11
C MET A 1 -6.00 9.32 -18.28
N MET A 2 -6.08 8.09 -18.79
CA MET A 2 -5.68 6.91 -18.03
C MET A 2 -4.15 6.81 -18.00
N ILE A 3 -3.55 6.68 -16.80
CA ILE A 3 -2.11 6.45 -16.65
C ILE A 3 -1.87 4.94 -16.60
N THR A 4 -1.12 4.40 -17.56
CA THR A 4 -0.87 2.96 -17.70
C THR A 4 0.59 2.57 -17.45
N ASN A 5 1.47 3.55 -17.28
CA ASN A 5 2.88 3.33 -16.96
C ASN A 5 3.36 4.36 -15.91
N ILE A 6 4.11 3.91 -14.91
CA ILE A 6 4.61 4.76 -13.83
C ILE A 6 5.49 5.93 -14.32
N ASN A 7 6.18 5.76 -15.46
CA ASN A 7 7.04 6.80 -16.04
C ASN A 7 6.26 7.96 -16.66
N GLN A 8 4.93 7.83 -16.80
CA GLN A 8 4.05 8.95 -17.21
C GLN A 8 3.76 9.91 -16.04
N LEU A 9 4.13 9.54 -14.81
CA LEU A 9 3.96 10.36 -13.63
C LEU A 9 5.16 11.27 -13.41
N ASP A 10 4.90 12.52 -13.07
CA ASP A 10 5.90 13.43 -12.53
C ASP A 10 6.07 13.20 -11.02
N PHE A 11 7.25 12.72 -10.60
CA PHE A 11 7.59 12.44 -9.21
C PHE A 11 7.83 13.70 -8.35
N SER A 12 7.97 14.86 -8.96
CA SER A 12 8.08 16.15 -8.25
C SER A 12 6.71 16.74 -7.87
N LYS A 13 5.64 16.28 -8.54
CA LYS A 13 4.26 16.73 -8.34
C LYS A 13 3.59 16.05 -7.14
N LYS A 14 2.57 16.71 -6.60
CA LYS A 14 1.62 16.11 -5.65
C LYS A 14 0.36 15.59 -6.35
N TYR A 15 -0.10 14.42 -5.94
CA TYR A 15 -1.30 13.75 -6.42
C TYR A 15 -2.31 13.56 -5.29
N THR A 16 -3.58 13.57 -5.66
CA THR A 16 -4.70 13.24 -4.78
C THR A 16 -5.01 11.75 -4.87
N TYR A 17 -5.84 11.26 -3.94
CA TYR A 17 -6.39 9.91 -4.02
C TYR A 17 -7.27 9.71 -5.28
N ALA A 18 -7.93 10.76 -5.77
CA ALA A 18 -8.71 10.69 -6.99
C ALA A 18 -7.80 10.46 -8.21
N ASP A 19 -6.62 11.11 -8.25
CA ASP A 19 -5.63 10.87 -9.29
C ASP A 19 -5.13 9.42 -9.25
N TYR A 20 -4.78 8.92 -8.05
CA TYR A 20 -4.33 7.54 -7.82
C TYR A 20 -5.29 6.51 -8.41
N MET A 21 -6.60 6.72 -8.24
CA MET A 21 -7.65 5.83 -8.75
C MET A 21 -7.71 5.73 -10.28
N THR A 22 -7.10 6.68 -11.00
CA THR A 22 -7.02 6.64 -12.46
C THR A 22 -5.83 5.84 -12.99
N TRP A 23 -4.92 5.42 -12.11
CA TRP A 23 -3.71 4.69 -12.48
C TRP A 23 -4.02 3.21 -12.69
N ARG A 24 -3.46 2.64 -13.75
CA ARG A 24 -3.74 1.27 -14.23
C ARG A 24 -2.46 0.44 -14.45
N PHE A 25 -1.32 0.93 -13.98
CA PHE A 25 -0.06 0.19 -14.03
C PHE A 25 0.01 -0.86 -12.90
N LYS A 26 0.94 -1.82 -13.02
CA LYS A 26 1.04 -2.99 -12.11
C LYS A 26 1.92 -2.73 -10.89
N GLU A 27 2.82 -1.77 -11.00
CA GLU A 27 3.76 -1.39 -9.96
C GLU A 27 3.03 -0.87 -8.72
N ARG A 28 3.51 -1.26 -7.54
CA ARG A 28 2.96 -0.78 -6.27
C ARG A 28 3.63 0.52 -5.89
N VAL A 29 2.79 1.51 -5.60
CA VAL A 29 3.23 2.82 -5.11
C VAL A 29 2.38 3.25 -3.92
N GLU A 30 3.01 3.96 -3.00
CA GLU A 30 2.36 4.62 -1.89
C GLU A 30 2.27 6.12 -2.17
N LEU A 31 1.14 6.72 -1.81
CA LEU A 31 0.99 8.18 -1.81
C LEU A 31 1.14 8.73 -0.40
N ILE A 32 2.32 9.25 -0.08
CA ILE A 32 2.62 9.85 1.23
C ILE A 32 2.60 11.36 1.09
N LYS A 33 1.60 12.01 1.71
CA LYS A 33 1.35 13.48 1.60
C LYS A 33 1.27 13.94 0.13
N GLY A 34 0.68 13.10 -0.72
CA GLY A 34 0.52 13.31 -2.15
C GLY A 34 1.78 13.04 -3.00
N ARG A 35 2.91 12.66 -2.41
CA ARG A 35 4.13 12.29 -3.16
C ARG A 35 4.17 10.78 -3.41
N ILE A 36 4.68 10.38 -4.57
CA ILE A 36 4.79 8.99 -4.99
C ILE A 36 6.04 8.34 -4.38
N PHE A 37 5.86 7.24 -3.67
CA PHE A 37 6.92 6.36 -3.18
C PHE A 37 6.78 4.98 -3.82
N ARG A 38 7.89 4.42 -4.33
CA ARG A 38 7.88 3.08 -4.95
C ARG A 38 8.05 2.02 -3.86
N MET A 39 7.22 0.98 -3.86
CA MET A 39 7.33 -0.16 -2.92
C MET A 39 8.27 -1.27 -3.44
N SER A 40 9.35 -0.91 -4.13
CA SER A 40 10.30 -1.85 -4.75
C SER A 40 11.61 -1.91 -3.95
N PRO A 41 12.26 -3.07 -3.79
CA PRO A 41 11.96 -4.38 -4.40
C PRO A 41 10.89 -5.18 -3.67
N ALA A 42 10.41 -6.25 -4.32
CA ALA A 42 9.54 -7.24 -3.70
C ALA A 42 10.18 -7.82 -2.42
N PRO A 43 9.39 -8.09 -1.37
CA PRO A 43 9.92 -8.62 -0.11
C PRO A 43 10.62 -9.96 -0.32
N ASN A 44 11.79 -10.12 0.31
CA ASN A 44 12.53 -11.37 0.27
C ASN A 44 11.91 -12.45 1.18
N LEU A 45 12.42 -13.69 1.09
CA LEU A 45 11.92 -14.83 1.87
C LEU A 45 11.90 -14.55 3.38
N ASN A 46 12.96 -13.93 3.93
CA ASN A 46 13.05 -13.62 5.35
C ASN A 46 11.98 -12.60 5.78
N HIS A 47 11.77 -11.56 4.98
CA HIS A 47 10.69 -10.60 5.20
C HIS A 47 9.33 -11.30 5.21
N GLN A 48 9.07 -12.16 4.22
CA GLN A 48 7.79 -12.86 4.13
C GLN A 48 7.57 -13.85 5.28
N ARG A 49 8.61 -14.56 5.71
CA ARG A 49 8.54 -15.45 6.87
C ARG A 49 8.17 -14.66 8.14
N ILE A 50 8.91 -13.59 8.44
CA ILE A 50 8.67 -12.78 9.65
C ILE A 50 7.28 -12.12 9.60
N SER A 51 6.91 -11.52 8.47
CA SER A 51 5.59 -10.91 8.27
C SER A 51 4.45 -11.94 8.46
N GLY A 52 4.65 -13.16 7.94
CA GLY A 52 3.71 -14.27 8.09
C GLY A 52 3.50 -14.69 9.55
N GLU A 53 4.58 -14.89 10.30
CA GLU A 53 4.48 -15.24 11.73
C GLU A 53 3.74 -14.16 12.53
N ILE A 54 4.04 -12.87 12.29
CA ILE A 54 3.34 -11.76 12.95
C ILE A 54 1.85 -11.78 12.61
N TYR A 55 1.49 -12.00 11.35
CA TYR A 55 0.09 -12.09 10.93
C TYR A 55 -0.64 -13.26 11.60
N LEU A 56 0.01 -14.43 11.70
CA LEU A 56 -0.58 -15.61 12.34
C LEU A 56 -0.81 -15.40 13.83
N GLU A 57 0.17 -14.85 14.55
CA GLU A 57 0.06 -14.57 15.99
C GLU A 57 -1.06 -13.56 16.28
N LEU A 58 -1.10 -12.44 15.53
CA LEU A 58 -2.15 -11.43 15.66
C LEU A 58 -3.53 -12.01 15.29
N GLY A 59 -3.61 -12.79 14.21
CA GLY A 59 -4.85 -13.42 13.76
C GLY A 59 -5.39 -14.45 14.76
N SER A 60 -4.49 -15.23 15.37
CA SER A 60 -4.85 -16.16 16.45
C SER A 60 -5.40 -15.42 17.66
N PHE A 61 -4.68 -14.38 18.12
CA PHE A 61 -5.11 -13.57 19.26
C PHE A 61 -6.46 -12.88 19.03
N LEU A 62 -6.72 -12.36 17.83
CA LEU A 62 -7.95 -11.63 17.50
C LEU A 62 -9.16 -12.52 17.17
N ARG A 63 -9.01 -13.84 17.14
CA ARG A 63 -10.11 -14.76 16.84
C ARG A 63 -11.26 -14.61 17.85
N GLY A 64 -12.46 -14.35 17.34
CA GLY A 64 -13.67 -14.13 18.16
C GLY A 64 -13.74 -12.76 18.84
N LYS A 65 -12.81 -11.84 18.54
CA LYS A 65 -12.85 -10.45 19.01
C LYS A 65 -13.45 -9.54 17.92
N SER A 66 -13.71 -8.28 18.27
CA SER A 66 -14.27 -7.28 17.35
C SER A 66 -13.27 -6.79 16.29
N CYS A 67 -11.97 -6.94 16.53
CA CYS A 67 -10.93 -6.47 15.62
C CYS A 67 -10.54 -7.53 14.58
N GLN A 68 -10.07 -7.07 13.42
CA GLN A 68 -9.61 -7.91 12.31
C GLN A 68 -8.17 -7.55 11.92
N VAL A 69 -7.41 -8.55 11.46
CA VAL A 69 -6.04 -8.36 10.96
C VAL A 69 -6.03 -8.40 9.43
N PHE A 70 -5.27 -7.49 8.81
CA PHE A 70 -5.04 -7.44 7.37
C PHE A 70 -3.53 -7.47 7.12
N HIS A 71 -3.11 -8.04 5.99
CA HIS A 71 -1.70 -8.10 5.60
C HIS A 71 -1.48 -7.38 4.27
N ALA A 72 -0.25 -6.91 4.03
CA ALA A 72 0.12 -6.38 2.74
C ALA A 72 0.10 -7.50 1.69
N PRO A 73 -0.44 -7.24 0.48
CA PRO A 73 -0.86 -5.94 -0.03
C PRO A 73 -2.31 -5.57 0.30
N PHE A 74 -2.52 -4.37 0.87
CA PHE A 74 -3.84 -3.81 1.13
C PHE A 74 -3.74 -2.27 1.15
N ASP A 75 -4.62 -1.59 0.42
CA ASP A 75 -4.60 -0.13 0.36
C ASP A 75 -5.32 0.46 1.57
N VAL A 76 -4.64 1.33 2.31
CA VAL A 76 -5.22 2.09 3.41
C VAL A 76 -5.24 3.57 3.04
N ARG A 77 -6.44 4.14 2.92
CA ARG A 77 -6.61 5.58 2.76
C ARG A 77 -6.69 6.26 4.12
N LEU A 78 -5.67 7.02 4.46
CA LEU A 78 -5.67 7.88 5.64
C LEU A 78 -6.15 9.29 5.26
N PRO A 79 -7.28 9.79 5.80
CA PRO A 79 -7.66 11.19 5.63
C PRO A 79 -6.67 12.07 6.39
N ILE A 80 -6.07 13.05 5.72
CA ILE A 80 -5.24 14.06 6.38
C ILE A 80 -6.20 15.13 6.92
N PRO A 81 -6.13 15.49 8.22
CA PRO A 81 -6.89 16.61 8.75
C PRO A 81 -6.56 17.88 7.94
N SER A 82 -7.61 18.53 7.44
CA SER A 82 -7.53 19.84 6.77
C SER A 82 -7.13 20.93 7.74
#